data_AF-A0A949YFQ0-F1
#
_entry.id   AF-A0A949YFQ0-F1
#
_cell.length_a   1.000
_cell.length_b   1.000
_cell.length_c   1.000
_cell.angle_alpha   90.00
_cell.angle_beta   90.00
_cell.angle_gamma   90.00
#
_symmetry.space_group_name_H-M   'P 1'
#
loop_
_entity.id
_entity.type
_entity.pdbx_description
1 polymer ?
#
loop_
_entity_poly.entity_id
_entity_poly.type
_entity_poly.pdbx_seq_one_letter_code
_entity_poly.pdbx_strand_id
1 'polypeptide(L)'
;DIAKHVDFKLGVVPVINLEWIQKIDRDRSARGHTSQAITETILRRMPDYVHYICPQFTQTDINFQRVPTVDTSNPFIARTIPTADESIVIIRFKNPRPIDFPYLLSMIKESFMSRSNSIVIPGGKLDLAMQLILSPLILQLVERKRRAH
;
A
#
# COMPACT_ATOMS: atom_id res chain seq x y z
N ASP A 1 -0.80 -10.28 20.46
CA ASP A 1 -1.43 -10.74 19.21
C ASP A 1 -2.70 -9.92 18.95
N ILE A 2 -2.58 -8.88 18.10
CA ILE A 2 -3.68 -7.96 17.76
C ILE A 2 -4.45 -8.45 16.53
N ALA A 3 -3.77 -9.11 15.59
CA ALA A 3 -4.30 -9.50 14.29
C ALA A 3 -5.49 -10.49 14.40
N LYS A 4 -5.56 -11.26 15.49
CA LYS A 4 -6.67 -12.18 15.80
C LYS A 4 -7.98 -11.49 16.19
N HIS A 5 -7.94 -10.21 16.56
CA HIS A 5 -9.12 -9.45 17.00
C HIS A 5 -9.78 -8.66 15.87
N VAL A 6 -9.32 -8.84 14.62
CA VAL A 6 -9.77 -8.07 13.45
C VAL A 6 -10.22 -9.03 12.35
N ASP A 7 -11.48 -8.92 11.95
CA ASP A 7 -12.11 -9.78 10.93
C ASP A 7 -11.55 -9.55 9.52
N PHE A 8 -11.03 -8.36 9.24
CA PHE A 8 -10.46 -8.00 7.94
C PHE A 8 -9.30 -7.01 8.08
N LYS A 9 -8.15 -7.35 7.51
CA LYS A 9 -6.89 -6.58 7.65
C LYS A 9 -6.42 -6.06 6.28
N LEU A 10 -6.31 -4.75 6.17
CA LEU A 10 -5.82 -4.05 4.99
C LEU A 10 -4.39 -3.53 5.22
N GLY A 11 -3.48 -3.81 4.29
CA GLY A 11 -2.16 -3.17 4.25
C GLY A 11 -2.09 -2.15 3.11
N VAL A 12 -1.71 -0.92 3.40
CA VAL A 12 -1.41 0.10 2.39
C VAL A 12 0.02 0.54 2.59
N VAL A 13 0.87 0.30 1.59
CA VAL A 13 2.32 0.44 1.75
C VAL A 13 2.98 1.01 0.48
N PRO A 14 3.74 2.10 0.57
CA PRO A 14 4.64 2.47 -0.52
C PRO A 14 5.86 1.53 -0.53
N VAL A 15 6.54 1.38 -1.67
CA VAL A 15 7.89 0.79 -1.66
C VAL A 15 8.82 1.63 -0.79
N ILE A 16 9.85 0.99 -0.21
CA ILE A 16 10.78 1.61 0.75
C ILE A 16 11.35 2.93 0.21
N ASN A 17 11.77 2.97 -1.05
CA ASN A 17 12.30 4.18 -1.66
C ASN A 17 11.28 5.33 -1.66
N LEU A 18 10.02 5.06 -1.99
CA LEU A 18 8.95 6.06 -1.96
C LEU A 18 8.65 6.50 -0.53
N GLU A 19 8.68 5.58 0.44
CA GLU A 19 8.52 5.91 1.86
C GLU A 19 9.60 6.88 2.34
N TRP A 20 10.85 6.64 1.95
CA TRP A 20 11.98 7.51 2.29
C TRP A 20 11.86 8.87 1.63
N ILE A 21 11.51 8.94 0.34
CA ILE A 21 11.25 10.23 -0.35
C ILE A 21 10.17 11.03 0.40
N GLN A 22 9.05 10.40 0.75
CA GLN A 22 7.97 11.03 1.52
C GLN A 22 8.40 11.46 2.93
N LYS A 23 9.32 10.72 3.57
CA LYS A 23 9.86 11.08 4.87
C LYS A 23 10.82 12.27 4.79
N ILE A 24 11.72 12.27 3.81
CA ILE A 24 12.70 13.33 3.56
C ILE A 24 11.98 14.65 3.24
N ASP A 25 11.00 14.61 2.34
CA ASP A 25 10.22 15.78 1.94
C ASP A 25 9.50 16.41 3.15
N ARG A 26 8.84 15.59 3.98
CA ARG A 26 8.19 16.04 5.22
C ARG A 26 9.18 16.64 6.22
N ASP A 27 10.35 16.04 6.40
CA ASP A 27 11.33 16.53 7.38
C ASP A 27 12.06 17.79 6.91
N ARG A 28 12.28 17.95 5.60
CA ARG A 28 12.82 19.19 5.02
C ARG A 28 11.82 20.33 5.15
N SER A 29 10.57 20.11 4.73
CA SER A 29 9.53 21.15 4.71
C SER A 29 9.09 21.58 6.11
N ALA A 30 8.94 20.65 7.06
CA ALA A 30 8.39 20.96 8.39
C ALA A 30 9.44 21.33 9.44
N ARG A 31 10.71 20.92 9.28
CA ARG A 31 11.69 20.97 10.39
C ARG A 31 13.07 21.54 10.02
N GLY A 32 13.33 21.85 8.75
CA GLY A 32 14.60 22.43 8.31
C GLY A 32 15.84 21.55 8.61
N HIS A 33 15.64 20.23 8.77
CA HIS A 33 16.74 19.32 9.10
C HIS A 33 17.75 19.21 7.95
N THR A 34 19.02 19.08 8.31
CA THR A 34 20.08 18.79 7.35
C THR A 34 19.89 17.39 6.76
N SER A 35 20.36 17.17 5.53
CA SER A 35 20.29 15.85 4.89
C SER A 35 20.92 14.74 5.76
N GLN A 36 22.00 15.05 6.49
CA GLN A 36 22.66 14.10 7.39
C GLN A 36 21.78 13.68 8.58
N ALA A 37 21.11 14.64 9.24
CA ALA A 37 20.21 14.35 10.35
C ALA A 37 19.00 13.47 9.92
N ILE A 38 18.53 13.66 8.69
CA ILE A 38 17.46 12.83 8.11
C ILE A 38 17.97 11.41 7.87
N THR A 39 19.17 11.24 7.30
CA THR A 39 19.80 9.93 7.10
C THR A 39 19.97 9.16 8.41
N GLU A 40 20.49 9.80 9.45
CA GLU A 40 20.65 9.20 10.78
C GLU A 40 19.31 8.77 11.38
N THR A 41 18.26 9.59 11.18
CA THR A 41 16.91 9.27 11.64
C THR A 41 16.33 8.06 10.91
N ILE A 42 16.55 7.94 9.60
CA ILE A 42 16.11 6.77 8.81
C ILE A 42 16.85 5.52 9.31
N LEU A 43 18.18 5.57 9.39
CA LEU A 43 19.01 4.44 9.83
C LEU A 43 18.62 3.95 11.24
N ARG A 44 18.40 4.87 12.18
CA ARG A 44 17.98 4.52 13.56
C ARG A 44 16.63 3.79 13.60
N ARG A 45 15.75 4.01 12.63
CA ARG A 45 14.42 3.38 12.56
C ARG A 45 14.39 2.09 11.75
N MET A 46 15.44 1.80 10.97
CA MET A 46 15.48 0.61 10.12
C MET A 46 15.35 -0.71 10.88
N PRO A 47 15.99 -0.91 12.05
CA PRO A 47 15.77 -2.12 12.84
C PRO A 47 14.29 -2.29 13.19
N ASP A 48 13.62 -1.25 13.68
CA ASP A 48 12.20 -1.33 14.04
C ASP A 48 11.30 -1.56 12.83
N TYR A 49 11.62 -0.92 11.70
CA TYR A 49 10.89 -1.12 10.45
C TYR A 49 10.91 -2.58 10.02
N VAL A 50 12.08 -3.23 10.07
CA VAL A 50 12.23 -4.64 9.68
C VAL A 50 11.58 -5.58 10.70
N HIS A 51 11.75 -5.34 11.99
CA HIS A 51 11.29 -6.29 13.02
C HIS A 51 9.82 -6.11 13.41
N TYR A 52 9.25 -4.91 13.24
CA TYR A 52 7.89 -4.61 13.69
C TYR A 52 6.94 -4.15 12.60
N ILE A 53 7.40 -3.51 11.51
CA ILE A 53 6.52 -3.03 10.44
C ILE A 53 6.36 -4.08 9.34
N CYS A 54 7.47 -4.54 8.73
CA CYS A 54 7.43 -5.52 7.64
C CYS A 54 6.61 -6.79 7.95
N PRO A 55 6.69 -7.41 9.15
CA PRO A 55 5.93 -8.61 9.44
C PRO A 55 4.41 -8.39 9.43
N GLN A 56 3.92 -7.17 9.63
CA GLN A 56 2.48 -6.88 9.63
C GLN A 56 1.84 -7.16 8.27
N PHE A 57 2.56 -6.88 7.17
CA PHE A 57 2.08 -7.13 5.80
C PHE A 57 1.97 -8.62 5.43
N THR A 58 2.44 -9.52 6.30
CA THR A 58 2.20 -10.97 6.19
C THR A 58 0.85 -11.38 6.79
N GLN A 59 0.33 -10.57 7.72
CA GLN A 59 -0.90 -10.83 8.46
C GLN A 59 -2.14 -10.22 7.80
N THR A 60 -1.95 -9.31 6.84
CA THR A 60 -3.02 -8.65 6.08
C THR A 60 -3.68 -9.58 5.08
N ASP A 61 -4.98 -9.36 4.87
CA ASP A 61 -5.80 -10.10 3.90
C ASP A 61 -5.61 -9.53 2.50
N ILE A 62 -5.45 -8.21 2.37
CA ILE A 62 -5.18 -7.52 1.11
C ILE A 62 -4.07 -6.49 1.32
N ASN A 63 -3.08 -6.47 0.43
CA ASN A 63 -2.03 -5.47 0.40
C ASN A 63 -2.15 -4.60 -0.85
N PHE A 64 -2.15 -3.29 -0.67
CA PHE A 64 -2.04 -2.26 -1.70
C PHE A 64 -0.64 -1.69 -1.63
N GLN A 65 0.23 -2.13 -2.56
CA GLN A 65 1.60 -1.68 -2.63
C GLN A 65 1.76 -0.62 -3.72
N ARG A 66 2.10 0.61 -3.35
CA ARG A 66 2.36 1.69 -4.31
C ARG A 66 3.81 1.66 -4.79
N VAL A 67 4.01 1.60 -6.10
CA VAL A 67 5.31 1.52 -6.76
C VAL A 67 5.43 2.70 -7.75
N PRO A 68 6.39 3.62 -7.57
CA PRO A 68 6.70 4.64 -8.56
C PRO A 68 7.17 4.02 -9.88
N THR A 69 6.77 4.62 -10.99
CA THR A 69 7.27 4.30 -12.34
C THR A 69 8.35 5.29 -12.81
N VAL A 70 8.77 6.19 -11.92
CA VAL A 70 9.86 7.16 -12.10
C VAL A 70 11.11 6.75 -11.32
N ASP A 71 12.25 7.36 -11.64
CA ASP A 71 13.51 7.08 -10.97
C ASP A 71 13.45 7.45 -9.47
N THR A 72 13.56 6.42 -8.63
CA THR A 72 13.66 6.53 -7.18
C THR A 72 14.88 5.79 -6.63
N SER A 73 15.90 5.58 -7.48
CA SER A 73 17.13 4.86 -7.15
C SER A 73 17.91 5.51 -5.99
N ASN A 74 17.90 6.85 -5.93
CA ASN A 74 18.47 7.61 -4.80
C ASN A 74 17.41 8.52 -4.17
N PRO A 75 16.76 8.09 -3.07
CA PRO A 75 15.71 8.85 -2.42
C PRO A 75 16.21 10.12 -1.71
N PHE A 76 17.51 10.25 -1.42
CA PHE A 76 18.10 11.39 -0.70
C PHE A 76 18.27 12.66 -1.54
N ILE A 77 18.26 12.50 -2.87
CA ILE A 77 18.35 13.61 -3.84
C ILE A 77 17.02 13.87 -4.55
N ALA A 78 15.97 13.11 -4.23
CA ALA A 78 14.65 13.29 -4.81
C ALA A 78 14.13 14.69 -4.53
N ARG A 79 13.62 15.36 -5.57
CA ARG A 79 13.14 16.74 -5.48
C ARG A 79 11.65 16.82 -5.13
N THR A 80 10.89 15.84 -5.59
CA THR A 80 9.44 15.79 -5.43
C THR A 80 9.02 14.36 -5.13
N ILE A 81 7.87 14.24 -4.45
CA ILE A 81 7.23 12.94 -4.25
C ILE A 81 6.56 12.55 -5.57
N PRO A 82 6.80 11.34 -6.12
CA PRO A 82 6.07 10.84 -7.27
C PRO A 82 4.56 10.97 -7.07
N THR A 83 3.88 11.49 -8.08
CA THR A 83 2.41 11.64 -8.11
C THR A 83 1.71 10.28 -8.29
N ALA A 84 0.38 10.27 -8.18
CA ALA A 84 -0.40 9.05 -8.39
C ALA A 84 -0.28 8.53 -9.83
N ASP A 85 -0.20 9.43 -10.81
CA ASP A 85 -0.05 9.07 -12.22
C ASP A 85 1.36 8.60 -12.57
N GLU A 86 2.36 9.02 -11.79
CA GLU A 86 3.75 8.51 -11.83
C GLU A 86 3.94 7.23 -10.98
N SER A 87 2.84 6.52 -10.70
CA SER A 87 2.86 5.31 -9.88
C SER A 87 1.89 4.27 -10.42
N ILE A 88 2.18 3.02 -10.10
CA ILE A 88 1.24 1.91 -10.16
C ILE A 88 0.96 1.40 -8.74
N VAL A 89 -0.14 0.69 -8.57
CA VAL A 89 -0.45 -0.02 -7.33
C VAL A 89 -0.61 -1.49 -7.61
N ILE A 90 0.12 -2.31 -6.86
CA ILE A 90 0.00 -3.76 -6.87
C ILE A 90 -0.96 -4.14 -5.74
N ILE A 91 -2.07 -4.77 -6.09
CA ILE A 91 -3.06 -5.25 -5.12
C ILE A 91 -2.92 -6.77 -5.01
N ARG A 92 -2.42 -7.24 -3.87
CA ARG A 92 -2.21 -8.67 -3.57
C ARG A 92 -3.27 -9.16 -2.60
N PHE A 93 -3.95 -10.24 -2.97
CA PHE A 93 -4.93 -10.92 -2.13
C PHE A 93 -4.31 -12.16 -1.47
N LYS A 94 -4.49 -12.30 -0.15
CA LYS A 94 -4.05 -13.50 0.60
C LYS A 94 -4.82 -14.74 0.17
N ASN A 95 -6.13 -14.59 -0.02
CA ASN A 95 -6.99 -15.62 -0.62
C ASN A 95 -7.66 -15.04 -1.88
N PRO A 96 -7.29 -15.48 -3.09
CA PRO A 96 -7.84 -14.95 -4.33
C PRO A 96 -9.22 -15.52 -4.70
N ARG A 97 -9.67 -16.60 -4.06
CA ARG A 97 -10.91 -17.31 -4.43
C ARG A 97 -12.19 -16.45 -4.46
N PRO A 98 -12.43 -15.50 -3.52
CA PRO A 98 -13.65 -14.70 -3.52
C PRO A 98 -13.59 -13.51 -4.49
N ILE A 99 -12.50 -13.32 -5.23
CA ILE A 99 -12.27 -12.12 -6.04
C ILE A 99 -12.52 -12.42 -7.51
N ASP A 100 -13.41 -11.64 -8.11
CA ASP A 100 -13.67 -11.66 -9.56
C ASP A 100 -12.66 -10.76 -10.28
N PHE A 101 -11.50 -11.33 -10.66
CA PHE A 101 -10.48 -10.59 -11.41
C PHE A 101 -10.94 -10.13 -12.80
N PRO A 102 -11.66 -10.93 -13.60
CA PRO A 102 -12.25 -10.46 -14.86
C PRO A 102 -13.09 -9.20 -14.70
N TYR A 103 -13.94 -9.14 -13.68
CA TYR A 103 -14.71 -7.94 -13.35
C TYR A 103 -13.78 -6.74 -13.06
N LEU A 104 -12.81 -6.91 -12.15
CA LEU A 104 -11.87 -5.84 -11.81
C LEU A 104 -11.08 -5.33 -13.03
N LEU A 105 -10.64 -6.24 -13.90
CA LEU A 105 -9.89 -5.89 -15.13
C LEU A 105 -10.75 -5.07 -16.09
N SER A 106 -12.03 -5.41 -16.24
CA SER A 106 -12.97 -4.67 -17.10
C SER A 106 -13.29 -3.28 -16.56
N MET A 107 -13.42 -3.14 -15.24
CA MET A 107 -13.80 -1.89 -14.59
C MET A 107 -12.62 -0.93 -14.43
N ILE A 108 -11.43 -1.47 -14.16
CA ILE A 108 -10.21 -0.69 -13.96
C ILE A 108 -9.40 -0.72 -15.25
N LYS A 109 -9.63 0.26 -16.11
CA LYS A 109 -8.91 0.38 -17.39
C LYS A 109 -7.39 0.33 -17.17
N GLU A 110 -6.66 -0.29 -18.10
CA GLU A 110 -5.18 -0.42 -18.06
C GLU A 110 -4.65 -1.20 -16.85
N SER A 111 -5.51 -1.94 -16.16
CA SER A 111 -5.07 -2.92 -15.17
C SER A 111 -4.68 -4.23 -15.85
N PHE A 112 -3.80 -4.98 -15.20
CA PHE A 112 -3.37 -6.29 -15.67
C PHE A 112 -3.01 -7.21 -14.51
N MET A 113 -2.99 -8.51 -14.75
CA MET A 113 -2.59 -9.50 -13.75
C MET A 113 -1.07 -9.68 -13.75
N SER A 114 -0.42 -9.52 -12.59
CA SER A 114 1.02 -9.80 -12.43
C SER A 114 1.30 -11.20 -11.89
N ARG A 115 0.38 -11.75 -11.09
CA ARG A 115 0.35 -13.13 -10.59
C ARG A 115 -1.11 -13.57 -10.46
N SER A 116 -1.35 -14.87 -10.25
CA SER A 116 -2.70 -15.42 -10.07
C SER A 116 -3.49 -14.83 -8.90
N ASN A 117 -2.81 -14.22 -7.93
CA ASN A 117 -3.42 -13.57 -6.77
C ASN A 117 -3.13 -12.06 -6.69
N SER A 118 -2.64 -11.44 -7.76
CA SER A 118 -2.36 -10.01 -7.77
C SER A 118 -2.69 -9.32 -9.09
N ILE A 119 -3.36 -8.18 -8.95
CA ILE A 119 -3.67 -7.23 -10.03
C ILE A 119 -2.81 -5.99 -9.87
N VAL A 120 -2.34 -5.44 -10.98
CA VAL A 120 -1.63 -4.17 -11.06
C VAL A 120 -2.58 -3.15 -11.67
N ILE A 121 -2.67 -1.97 -11.06
CA ILE A 121 -3.52 -0.88 -11.51
C ILE A 121 -2.71 0.42 -11.63
N PRO A 122 -3.13 1.37 -12.50
CA PRO A 122 -2.61 2.73 -12.47
C PRO A 122 -2.87 3.40 -11.11
N GLY A 123 -1.90 4.17 -10.60
CA GLY A 123 -2.00 4.78 -9.27
C GLY A 123 -3.14 5.78 -9.13
N GLY A 124 -3.47 6.52 -10.20
CA GLY A 124 -4.64 7.40 -10.26
C GLY A 124 -6.00 6.69 -10.11
N LYS A 125 -6.04 5.34 -10.22
CA LYS A 125 -7.26 4.53 -10.10
C LYS A 125 -7.38 3.81 -8.75
N LEU A 126 -6.54 4.16 -7.76
CA LEU A 126 -6.54 3.54 -6.43
C LEU A 126 -7.91 3.67 -5.73
N ASP A 127 -8.53 4.84 -5.76
CA ASP A 127 -9.82 5.07 -5.09
C ASP A 127 -10.94 4.19 -5.68
N LEU A 128 -11.06 4.17 -7.01
CA LEU A 128 -12.00 3.28 -7.70
C LEU A 128 -11.75 1.80 -7.36
N ALA A 129 -10.49 1.37 -7.35
CA ALA A 129 -10.16 -0.01 -7.00
C ALA A 129 -10.51 -0.34 -5.55
N MET A 130 -10.24 0.55 -4.61
CA MET A 130 -10.63 0.38 -3.21
C MET A 130 -12.14 0.28 -3.06
N GLN A 131 -12.92 1.11 -3.78
CA GLN A 131 -14.37 1.03 -3.75
C GLN A 131 -14.88 -0.32 -4.29
N LEU A 132 -14.41 -0.75 -5.45
CA LEU A 132 -14.84 -2.02 -6.07
C LEU A 132 -14.48 -3.24 -5.21
N ILE A 133 -13.33 -3.21 -4.54
CA ILE A 133 -12.83 -4.34 -3.74
C ILE A 133 -13.41 -4.34 -2.32
N LEU A 134 -13.38 -3.19 -1.63
CA LEU A 134 -13.69 -3.12 -0.20
C LEU A 134 -15.18 -2.99 0.09
N SER A 135 -15.95 -2.32 -0.76
CA SER A 135 -17.40 -2.14 -0.54
C SER A 135 -18.15 -3.47 -0.35
N PRO A 136 -18.02 -4.47 -1.24
CA PRO A 136 -18.71 -5.75 -1.03
C PRO A 136 -18.20 -6.50 0.21
N LEU A 137 -16.91 -6.40 0.54
CA LEU A 137 -16.33 -7.05 1.72
C LEU A 137 -16.87 -6.43 3.02
N ILE A 138 -16.96 -5.11 3.09
CA ILE A 138 -17.50 -4.39 4.24
C ILE A 138 -18.99 -4.73 4.41
N LEU A 139 -19.77 -4.75 3.33
CA LEU A 139 -21.19 -5.15 3.38
C LEU A 139 -21.35 -6.57 3.93
N GLN A 140 -20.52 -7.53 3.49
CA GLN A 140 -20.54 -8.89 4.01
C GLN A 140 -20.21 -8.95 5.51
N LEU A 141 -19.25 -8.14 6.00
CA LEU A 141 -18.93 -8.07 7.43
C LEU A 141 -20.09 -7.53 8.26
N VAL A 142 -20.74 -6.45 7.78
CA VAL A 142 -21.90 -5.86 8.45
C VAL A 142 -23.08 -6.83 8.47
N GLU A 143 -23.34 -7.55 7.39
CA GLU A 143 -24.39 -8.57 7.34
C GLU A 143 -24.12 -9.73 8.30
N ARG A 144 -22.87 -10.24 8.36
CA ARG A 144 -22.49 -11.28 9.31
C ARG A 144 -22.72 -10.85 10.75
N LYS A 145 -22.35 -9.60 11.08
CA LYS A 145 -22.62 -9.03 12.40
C LYS A 145 -24.12 -8.99 12.72
N ARG A 146 -24.96 -8.59 11.75
CA ARG A 146 -26.42 -8.53 11.93
C ARG A 146 -27.08 -9.89 12.13
N ARG A 147 -26.52 -10.98 11.59
CA ARG A 147 -27.05 -12.34 11.73
C ARG A 147 -26.56 -13.06 12.99
N ALA A 148 -25.45 -12.59 13.57
CA ALA A 148 -24.87 -13.14 14.80
C ALA A 148 -25.53 -12.56 16.08
N HIS A 149 -26.31 -11.50 15.93
CA HIS A 149 -27.19 -10.92 16.95
C HIS A 149 -28.64 -11.27 16.63
#